data_AF-A0A8V0ZQP9-F1
#
_entry.id   AF-A0A8V0ZQP9-F1
#
_cell.length_a   1.000
_cell.length_b   1.000
_cell.length_c   1.000
_cell.angle_alpha   90.00
_cell.angle_beta   90.00
_cell.angle_gamma   90.00
#
_symmetry.space_group_name_H-M   'P 1'
#
loop_
_entity.id
_entity.type
_entity.pdbx_description
1 polymer ?
#
loop_
_entity_poly.entity_id
_entity_poly.type
_entity_poly.pdbx_seq_one_letter_code
_entity_poly.pdbx_strand_id
1 'polypeptide(L)'
;MLLHNLPCFVENDLKQSLNKFIEDETIKGYDREAEMALEAVKSGEVDINQLAETWAKAYKETTLEYAKPEENSWDEDFADVYHDLIHSPASETLLNLEHNYFVSISELISERDVELKKLQERQGAEMDKVMQELGKSLTDQDVNSLAARHFESQQDLENKWTNELKQSTAIQKQEYQEWVIKLHHDLKNPNNSSIRLSKRSVWNMKEKR
;
A
#
# COMPACT_ATOMS: atom_id res chain seq x y z
N MET A 1 49.10 11.79 -36.69
CA MET A 1 50.15 10.86 -36.25
C MET A 1 49.51 9.87 -35.30
N LEU A 2 49.32 8.62 -35.74
CA LEU A 2 48.83 7.51 -34.92
C LEU A 2 49.92 7.20 -33.88
N LEU A 3 49.66 7.50 -32.61
CA LEU A 3 50.73 7.51 -31.59
C LEU A 3 51.33 6.12 -31.32
N HIS A 4 50.68 5.04 -31.76
CA HIS A 4 51.20 3.68 -31.69
C HIS A 4 50.80 2.91 -32.97
N ASN A 5 51.77 2.50 -33.79
CA ASN A 5 51.57 1.75 -35.04
C ASN A 5 51.22 0.27 -34.72
N LEU A 6 50.09 0.06 -34.04
CA LEU A 6 49.61 -1.26 -33.64
C LEU A 6 49.00 -1.98 -34.86
N PRO A 7 49.34 -3.25 -35.11
CA PRO A 7 48.68 -4.00 -36.17
C PRO A 7 47.18 -4.13 -35.90
N CYS A 8 46.35 -3.83 -36.90
CA CYS A 8 44.89 -3.80 -36.78
C CYS A 8 44.27 -5.12 -36.30
N PHE A 9 44.95 -6.24 -36.49
CA PHE A 9 44.49 -7.55 -36.01
C PHE A 9 44.66 -7.73 -34.49
N VAL A 10 45.55 -6.95 -33.83
CA VAL A 10 45.80 -7.03 -32.38
C VAL A 10 44.93 -6.05 -31.60
N GLU A 11 44.42 -5.01 -32.25
CA GLU A 11 43.67 -3.94 -31.61
C GLU A 11 42.43 -4.45 -30.86
N ASN A 12 41.67 -5.35 -31.48
CA ASN A 12 40.46 -5.92 -30.87
C ASN A 12 40.79 -6.80 -29.66
N ASP A 13 41.78 -7.68 -29.79
CA ASP A 13 42.20 -8.59 -28.71
C ASP A 13 42.77 -7.80 -27.53
N LEU A 14 43.58 -6.78 -27.81
CA LEU A 14 44.15 -5.90 -26.81
C LEU A 14 43.06 -5.09 -26.08
N LYS A 15 42.10 -4.54 -26.82
CA LYS A 15 40.98 -3.78 -26.24
C LYS A 15 40.10 -4.67 -25.37
N GLN A 16 39.80 -5.89 -25.81
CA GLN A 16 39.06 -6.86 -25.02
C GLN A 16 39.83 -7.24 -23.75
N SER A 17 41.13 -7.51 -23.85
CA SER A 17 41.95 -7.86 -22.69
C SER A 17 42.08 -6.69 -21.70
N LEU A 18 42.17 -5.46 -22.17
CA LEU A 18 42.24 -4.27 -21.32
C LEU A 18 40.90 -4.00 -20.63
N ASN A 19 39.78 -4.11 -21.36
CA ASN A 19 38.45 -3.96 -20.77
C ASN A 19 38.23 -5.01 -19.67
N LYS A 20 38.59 -6.26 -19.96
CA LYS A 20 38.50 -7.35 -18.98
C LYS A 20 39.40 -7.10 -17.77
N PHE A 21 40.63 -6.65 -17.98
CA PHE A 21 41.53 -6.31 -16.88
C PHE A 21 40.97 -5.16 -16.03
N ILE A 22 40.44 -4.11 -16.65
CA ILE A 22 39.83 -2.98 -15.94
C ILE A 22 38.64 -3.47 -15.12
N GLU A 23 37.77 -4.28 -15.71
CA GLU A 23 36.60 -4.84 -15.02
C GLU A 23 37.02 -5.72 -13.84
N ASP A 24 37.93 -6.67 -14.05
CA ASP A 24 38.42 -7.59 -13.02
C ASP A 24 39.11 -6.82 -11.86
N GLU A 25 39.97 -5.85 -12.16
CA GLU A 25 40.65 -5.06 -11.12
C GLU A 25 39.72 -4.07 -10.43
N THR A 26 38.71 -3.55 -11.14
CA THR A 26 37.68 -2.69 -10.53
C THR A 26 36.85 -3.47 -9.53
N ILE A 27 36.39 -4.68 -9.90
CA ILE A 27 35.64 -5.58 -9.01
C ILE A 27 36.49 -5.92 -7.79
N LYS A 28 37.74 -6.36 -7.97
CA LYS A 28 38.65 -6.64 -6.85
C LYS A 28 38.87 -5.43 -5.95
N GLY A 29 38.95 -4.23 -6.53
CA GLY A 29 39.05 -2.98 -5.80
C GLY A 29 37.85 -2.76 -4.89
N TYR A 30 36.64 -2.88 -5.45
CA TYR A 30 35.39 -2.76 -4.69
C TYR A 30 35.23 -3.85 -3.63
N ASP A 31 35.56 -5.10 -3.94
CA ASP A 31 35.50 -6.21 -2.98
C ASP A 31 36.45 -5.98 -1.81
N ARG A 32 37.67 -5.51 -2.08
CA ARG A 32 38.65 -5.18 -1.04
C ARG A 32 38.17 -4.04 -0.16
N GLU A 33 37.60 -3.00 -0.74
CA GLU A 33 37.05 -1.86 -0.01
C GLU A 33 35.85 -2.26 0.86
N ALA A 34 34.96 -3.09 0.33
CA ALA A 34 33.83 -3.65 1.06
C ALA A 34 34.29 -4.50 2.26
N GLU A 35 35.27 -5.40 2.06
CA GLU A 35 35.78 -6.24 3.14
C GLU A 35 36.46 -5.41 4.24
N MET A 36 37.24 -4.37 3.87
CA MET A 36 37.83 -3.44 4.85
C MET A 36 36.76 -2.70 5.65
N ALA A 37 35.69 -2.24 4.99
CA ALA A 37 34.58 -1.57 5.68
C ALA A 37 33.84 -2.53 6.63
N LEU A 38 33.63 -3.78 6.23
CA LEU A 38 33.02 -4.80 7.08
C LEU A 38 33.87 -5.11 8.31
N GLU A 39 35.19 -5.22 8.14
CA GLU A 39 36.11 -5.45 9.27
C GLU A 39 36.19 -4.25 10.22
N ALA A 40 36.13 -3.01 9.70
CA ALA A 40 36.07 -1.80 10.53
C ALA A 40 34.80 -1.75 11.40
N VAL A 41 33.67 -2.23 10.88
CA VAL A 41 32.43 -2.36 11.66
C VAL A 41 32.51 -3.50 12.68
N LYS A 42 33.03 -4.67 12.30
CA LYS A 42 33.17 -5.83 13.22
C LYS A 42 34.14 -5.57 14.37
N SER A 43 35.23 -4.85 14.10
CA SER A 43 36.25 -4.50 15.10
C SER A 43 35.82 -3.35 16.02
N GLY A 44 34.69 -2.69 15.73
CA GLY A 44 34.19 -1.56 16.49
C GLY A 44 34.94 -0.25 16.24
N GLU A 45 35.80 -0.19 15.22
CA GLU A 45 36.43 1.04 14.74
C GLU A 45 35.38 2.03 14.22
N VAL A 46 34.29 1.50 13.64
CA VAL A 46 33.11 2.26 13.23
C VAL A 46 31.94 1.93 14.15
N ASP A 47 31.37 2.96 14.77
CA ASP A 47 30.14 2.82 15.56
C ASP A 47 28.93 2.60 14.64
N ILE A 48 28.27 1.45 14.82
CA ILE A 48 27.09 1.03 14.06
C ILE A 48 25.98 2.07 14.18
N ASN A 49 25.81 2.72 15.34
CA ASN A 49 24.75 3.69 15.54
C ASN A 49 25.00 4.97 14.73
N GLN A 50 26.23 5.47 14.70
CA GLN A 50 26.60 6.63 13.88
C GLN A 50 26.48 6.33 12.39
N LEU A 51 26.83 5.10 11.96
CA LEU A 51 26.65 4.67 10.58
C LEU A 51 25.16 4.63 10.21
N ALA A 52 24.31 4.07 11.08
CA ALA A 52 22.87 4.03 10.90
C ALA A 52 22.25 5.44 10.86
N GLU A 53 22.68 6.35 11.72
CA GLU A 53 22.25 7.76 11.69
C GLU A 53 22.67 8.46 10.40
N THR A 54 23.89 8.22 9.93
CA THR A 54 24.40 8.79 8.67
C THR A 54 23.60 8.28 7.48
N TRP A 55 23.29 6.98 7.45
CA TRP A 55 22.43 6.38 6.43
C TRP A 55 21.00 6.92 6.48
N ALA A 56 20.41 7.01 7.67
CA ALA A 56 19.07 7.57 7.85
C ALA A 56 18.99 9.04 7.41
N LYS A 57 20.03 9.82 7.71
CA LYS A 57 20.15 11.21 7.27
C LYS A 57 20.28 11.30 5.75
N ALA A 58 21.20 10.55 5.15
CA ALA A 58 21.38 10.54 3.70
C ALA A 58 20.10 10.11 2.98
N TYR A 59 19.45 9.04 3.45
CA TYR A 59 18.17 8.58 2.92
C TYR A 59 17.09 9.64 3.05
N LYS A 60 16.97 10.31 4.20
CA LYS A 60 15.99 11.37 4.41
C LYS A 60 16.25 12.56 3.49
N GLU A 61 17.49 13.00 3.35
CA GLU A 61 17.87 14.12 2.49
C GLU A 61 17.58 13.81 1.02
N THR A 62 18.00 12.64 0.51
CA THR A 62 17.71 12.23 -0.87
C THR A 62 16.21 12.01 -1.09
N THR A 63 15.53 11.37 -0.14
CA THR A 63 14.09 11.10 -0.27
C THR A 63 13.31 12.41 -0.24
N LEU A 64 13.69 13.40 0.56
CA LEU A 64 13.01 14.71 0.58
C LEU A 64 13.29 15.54 -0.68
N GLU A 65 14.46 15.40 -1.30
CA GLU A 65 14.81 16.11 -2.53
C GLU A 65 14.02 15.59 -3.74
N TYR A 66 13.70 14.30 -3.77
CA TYR A 66 12.96 13.66 -4.86
C TYR A 66 11.51 13.31 -4.52
N ALA A 67 11.11 13.34 -3.25
CA ALA A 67 9.71 13.30 -2.86
C ALA A 67 9.11 14.63 -3.26
N LYS A 68 8.18 14.59 -4.21
CA LYS A 68 7.27 15.71 -4.40
C LYS A 68 6.70 16.07 -3.03
N PRO A 69 6.67 17.35 -2.63
CA PRO A 69 5.80 17.78 -1.54
C PRO A 69 4.45 17.12 -1.78
N GLU A 70 3.89 16.49 -0.74
CA GLU A 70 2.54 15.94 -0.76
C GLU A 70 1.67 16.92 -1.54
N GLU A 71 1.20 16.55 -2.74
CA GLU A 71 0.33 17.41 -3.54
C GLU A 71 -0.73 17.92 -2.58
N ASN A 72 -0.91 19.25 -2.48
CA ASN A 72 -1.80 19.92 -1.53
C ASN A 72 -2.91 18.97 -1.13
N SER A 73 -2.75 18.37 0.05
CA SER A 73 -3.71 17.41 0.55
C SER A 73 -5.05 18.10 0.47
N TRP A 74 -5.99 17.51 -0.25
CA TRP A 74 -7.33 18.06 -0.45
C TRP A 74 -8.02 18.45 0.86
N ASP A 75 -7.48 18.07 2.03
CA ASP A 75 -7.97 18.42 3.37
C ASP A 75 -8.13 19.92 3.63
N GLU A 76 -7.20 20.79 3.22
CA GLU A 76 -7.34 22.23 3.53
C GLU A 76 -8.48 22.87 2.70
N ASP A 77 -8.55 22.58 1.40
CA ASP A 77 -9.62 23.09 0.54
C ASP A 77 -10.98 22.41 0.82
N PHE A 78 -10.99 21.13 1.21
CA PHE A 78 -12.22 20.39 1.49
C PHE A 78 -12.91 20.87 2.77
N ALA A 79 -12.16 21.17 3.83
CA ALA A 79 -12.72 21.60 5.10
C ALA A 79 -13.52 22.91 4.95
N ASP A 80 -12.95 23.89 4.22
CA ASP A 80 -13.60 25.17 3.96
C ASP A 80 -14.84 25.00 3.06
N VAL A 81 -14.72 24.19 2.00
CA VAL A 81 -15.83 23.87 1.11
C VAL A 81 -16.97 23.18 1.86
N TYR A 82 -16.64 22.23 2.73
CA TYR A 82 -17.60 21.52 3.56
C TYR A 82 -18.29 22.46 4.55
N HIS A 83 -17.54 23.33 5.20
CA HIS A 83 -18.06 24.33 6.14
C HIS A 83 -19.05 25.30 5.45
N ASP A 84 -18.71 25.78 4.25
CA ASP A 84 -19.62 26.61 3.45
C ASP A 84 -20.92 25.84 3.12
N LEU A 85 -20.80 24.56 2.74
CA LEU A 85 -21.93 23.74 2.31
C LEU A 85 -22.84 23.30 3.47
N ILE A 86 -22.31 22.99 4.65
CA ILE A 86 -23.12 22.54 5.79
C ILE A 86 -24.01 23.68 6.33
N HIS A 87 -23.60 24.93 6.14
CA HIS A 87 -24.41 26.11 6.46
C HIS A 87 -25.31 26.57 5.30
N SER A 88 -25.19 25.94 4.13
CA SER A 88 -26.00 26.24 2.96
C SER A 88 -27.32 25.47 2.95
N PRO A 89 -28.26 25.81 2.06
CA PRO A 89 -29.48 25.02 1.82
C PRO A 89 -29.23 23.58 1.33
N ALA A 90 -28.00 23.23 0.92
CA ALA A 90 -27.66 21.88 0.46
C ALA A 90 -27.29 20.90 1.59
N SER A 91 -27.25 21.36 2.84
CA SER A 91 -26.86 20.58 4.02
C SER A 91 -27.63 19.27 4.19
N GLU A 92 -28.95 19.27 3.99
CA GLU A 92 -29.76 18.05 4.06
C GLU A 92 -29.36 17.01 3.02
N THR A 93 -28.99 17.45 1.80
CA THR A 93 -28.55 16.53 0.74
C THR A 93 -27.19 15.94 1.07
N LEU A 94 -26.29 16.76 1.63
CA LEU A 94 -24.96 16.36 2.07
C LEU A 94 -25.03 15.32 3.20
N LEU A 95 -25.81 15.60 4.26
CA LEU A 95 -26.01 14.68 5.39
C LEU A 95 -26.69 13.37 4.97
N ASN A 96 -27.63 13.41 4.03
CA ASN A 96 -28.25 12.20 3.50
C ASN A 96 -27.23 11.34 2.76
N LEU A 97 -26.30 11.93 2.01
CA LEU A 97 -25.25 11.20 1.31
C LEU A 97 -24.28 10.55 2.31
N GLU A 98 -23.85 11.28 3.34
CA GLU A 98 -23.03 10.74 4.44
C GLU A 98 -23.71 9.56 5.13
N HIS A 99 -25.01 9.69 5.44
CA HIS A 99 -25.78 8.63 6.05
C HIS A 99 -25.83 7.37 5.17
N ASN A 100 -26.03 7.53 3.86
CA ASN A 100 -26.05 6.40 2.93
C ASN A 100 -24.70 5.67 2.88
N TYR A 101 -23.58 6.41 2.83
CA TYR A 101 -22.26 5.82 2.88
C TYR A 101 -22.00 5.11 4.22
N PHE A 102 -22.39 5.74 5.33
CA PHE A 102 -22.30 5.13 6.65
C PHE A 102 -23.06 3.81 6.75
N VAL A 103 -24.31 3.76 6.28
CA VAL A 103 -25.13 2.54 6.29
C VAL A 103 -24.45 1.45 5.45
N SER A 104 -23.98 1.79 4.24
CA SER A 104 -23.32 0.82 3.35
C SER A 104 -22.05 0.21 3.97
N ILE A 105 -21.20 1.02 4.61
CA ILE A 105 -20.00 0.51 5.30
C ILE A 105 -20.37 -0.30 6.54
N SER A 106 -21.39 0.13 7.28
CA SER A 106 -21.86 -0.60 8.46
C SER A 106 -22.39 -1.98 8.10
N GLU A 107 -23.12 -2.10 6.99
CA GLU A 107 -23.57 -3.39 6.44
C GLU A 107 -22.38 -4.29 6.09
N LEU A 108 -21.36 -3.75 5.39
CA LEU A 108 -20.16 -4.49 5.02
C LEU A 108 -19.37 -4.98 6.25
N ILE A 109 -19.26 -4.15 7.29
CA ILE A 109 -18.66 -4.52 8.58
C ILE A 109 -19.46 -5.65 9.24
N SER A 110 -20.79 -5.56 9.22
CA SER A 110 -21.65 -6.58 9.81
C SER A 110 -21.52 -7.93 9.09
N GLU A 111 -21.35 -7.92 7.76
CA GLU A 111 -21.15 -9.12 6.96
C GLU A 111 -19.82 -9.79 7.31
N ARG A 112 -18.72 -9.03 7.38
CA ARG A 112 -17.44 -9.50 7.89
C ARG A 112 -17.56 -10.18 9.25
N ASP A 113 -18.21 -9.50 10.20
CA ASP A 113 -18.32 -10.00 11.57
C ASP A 113 -19.10 -11.32 11.62
N VAL A 114 -20.16 -11.45 10.82
CA VAL A 114 -20.93 -12.69 10.69
C VAL A 114 -20.10 -13.80 10.06
N GLU A 115 -19.34 -13.52 8.99
CA GLU A 115 -18.51 -14.53 8.32
C GLU A 115 -17.35 -15.02 9.20
N LEU A 116 -16.64 -14.11 9.88
CA LEU A 116 -15.57 -14.47 10.81
C LEU A 116 -16.10 -15.31 11.97
N LYS A 117 -17.25 -14.92 12.53
CA LYS A 117 -17.90 -15.71 13.59
C LYS A 117 -18.25 -17.12 13.12
N LYS A 118 -18.85 -17.25 11.92
CA LYS A 118 -19.18 -18.56 11.33
C LYS A 118 -17.92 -19.43 11.11
N LEU A 119 -16.82 -18.82 10.66
CA LEU A 119 -15.54 -19.51 10.51
C LEU A 119 -15.04 -20.02 11.87
N GLN A 120 -15.02 -19.16 12.88
CA GLN A 120 -14.57 -19.50 14.23
C GLN A 120 -15.41 -20.61 14.87
N GLU A 121 -16.74 -20.55 14.74
CA GLU A 121 -17.64 -21.59 15.26
C GLU A 121 -17.39 -22.95 14.60
N ARG A 122 -17.20 -22.97 13.28
CA ARG A 122 -16.87 -24.19 12.53
C ARG A 122 -15.50 -24.74 12.93
N GLN A 123 -14.49 -23.89 13.02
CA GLN A 123 -13.14 -24.28 13.43
C GLN A 123 -13.12 -24.84 14.86
N GLY A 124 -13.88 -24.23 15.78
CA GLY A 124 -14.08 -24.75 17.14
C GLY A 124 -14.67 -26.15 17.13
N ALA A 125 -15.76 -26.37 16.39
CA ALA A 125 -16.39 -27.68 16.29
C ALA A 125 -15.50 -28.75 15.60
N GLU A 126 -14.67 -28.35 14.64
CA GLU A 126 -13.69 -29.25 14.01
C GLU A 126 -12.57 -29.63 14.98
N MET A 127 -12.03 -28.66 15.73
CA MET A 127 -10.99 -28.89 16.72
C MET A 127 -11.49 -29.79 17.85
N ASP A 128 -12.71 -29.57 18.35
CA ASP A 128 -13.34 -30.42 19.38
C ASP A 128 -13.43 -31.88 18.92
N LYS A 129 -13.79 -32.13 17.66
CA LYS A 129 -13.86 -33.49 17.10
C LYS A 129 -12.49 -34.14 17.03
N VAL A 130 -11.47 -33.42 16.55
CA VAL A 130 -10.11 -33.96 16.46
C VAL A 130 -9.56 -34.25 17.85
N MET A 131 -9.81 -33.39 18.83
CA MET A 131 -9.41 -33.59 20.22
C MET A 131 -10.07 -34.83 20.85
N GLN A 132 -11.32 -35.15 20.50
CA GLN A 132 -12.00 -36.37 20.98
C GLN A 132 -11.41 -37.67 20.41
N GLU A 133 -10.79 -37.60 19.24
CA GLU A 133 -10.17 -38.73 18.53
C GLU A 133 -8.66 -38.85 18.73
N LEU A 134 -8.07 -37.86 19.41
CA LEU A 134 -6.65 -37.81 19.74
C LEU A 134 -6.24 -39.00 20.62
N GLY A 135 -5.20 -39.73 20.20
CA GLY A 135 -4.73 -40.93 20.88
C GLY A 135 -5.60 -42.18 20.63
N LYS A 136 -6.71 -42.07 19.90
CA LYS A 136 -7.51 -43.21 19.41
C LYS A 136 -7.21 -43.51 17.95
N SER A 137 -7.53 -42.54 17.08
CA SER A 137 -7.43 -42.65 15.63
C SER A 137 -6.60 -41.53 15.01
N LEU A 138 -6.43 -40.41 15.74
CA LEU A 138 -5.64 -39.25 15.31
C LEU A 138 -4.45 -39.01 16.23
N THR A 139 -3.45 -38.33 15.68
CA THR A 139 -2.18 -38.00 16.33
C THR A 139 -2.06 -36.49 16.57
N ASP A 140 -1.08 -36.09 17.39
CA ASP A 140 -0.74 -34.67 17.59
C ASP A 140 -0.35 -33.99 16.27
N GLN A 141 0.21 -34.73 15.32
CA GLN A 141 0.55 -34.20 14.00
C GLN A 141 -0.71 -33.85 13.20
N ASP A 142 -1.79 -34.60 13.33
CA ASP A 142 -3.07 -34.33 12.68
C ASP A 142 -3.71 -33.06 13.27
N VAL A 143 -3.63 -32.90 14.60
CA VAL A 143 -4.06 -31.67 15.30
C VAL A 143 -3.30 -30.46 14.78
N ASN A 144 -1.96 -30.53 14.73
CA ASN A 144 -1.12 -29.43 14.27
C ASN A 144 -1.39 -29.08 12.80
N SER A 145 -1.62 -30.10 11.97
CA SER A 145 -1.96 -29.91 10.55
C SER A 145 -3.32 -29.23 10.39
N LEU A 146 -4.32 -29.59 11.22
CA LEU A 146 -5.61 -28.91 11.24
C LEU A 146 -5.47 -27.46 11.70
N ALA A 147 -4.72 -27.21 12.78
CA ALA A 147 -4.48 -25.86 13.30
C ALA A 147 -3.81 -24.95 12.26
N ALA A 148 -2.82 -25.47 11.53
CA ALA A 148 -2.18 -24.73 10.44
C ALA A 148 -3.17 -24.33 9.34
N ARG A 149 -4.05 -25.24 8.93
CA ARG A 149 -5.12 -24.95 7.96
C ARG A 149 -6.14 -23.94 8.48
N HIS A 150 -6.48 -24.02 9.77
CA HIS A 150 -7.37 -23.04 10.41
C HIS A 150 -6.75 -21.64 10.39
N PHE A 151 -5.47 -21.53 10.73
CA PHE A 151 -4.74 -20.27 10.71
C PHE A 151 -4.69 -19.66 9.30
N GLU A 152 -4.34 -20.45 8.29
CA GLU A 152 -4.30 -20.02 6.88
C GLU A 152 -5.69 -19.54 6.42
N SER A 153 -6.74 -20.33 6.66
CA SER A 153 -8.11 -19.97 6.28
C SER A 153 -8.62 -18.71 6.99
N GLN A 154 -8.21 -18.48 8.24
CA GLN A 154 -8.58 -17.28 8.98
C GLN A 154 -7.86 -16.06 8.41
N GLN A 155 -6.56 -16.17 8.16
CA GLN A 155 -5.76 -15.11 7.57
C GLN A 155 -6.27 -14.71 6.19
N ASP A 156 -6.61 -15.67 5.33
CA ASP A 156 -7.17 -15.40 4.00
C ASP A 156 -8.49 -14.60 4.08
N LEU A 157 -9.38 -15.01 4.99
CA LEU A 157 -10.67 -14.34 5.17
C LEU A 157 -10.51 -12.93 5.75
N GLU A 158 -9.65 -12.75 6.75
CA GLU A 158 -9.34 -11.44 7.34
C GLU A 158 -8.70 -10.50 6.31
N ASN A 159 -7.79 -11.00 5.48
CA ASN A 159 -7.16 -10.23 4.42
C ASN A 159 -8.17 -9.81 3.35
N LYS A 160 -9.05 -10.72 2.92
CA LYS A 160 -10.14 -10.41 1.99
C LYS A 160 -10.97 -9.24 2.52
N TRP A 161 -11.46 -9.35 3.76
CA TRP A 161 -12.29 -8.32 4.37
C TRP A 161 -11.56 -6.99 4.59
N THR A 162 -10.30 -7.04 4.98
CA THR A 162 -9.45 -5.84 5.13
C THR A 162 -9.32 -5.11 3.81
N ASN A 163 -9.10 -5.83 2.71
CA ASN A 163 -8.98 -5.25 1.38
C ASN A 163 -10.31 -4.68 0.88
N GLU A 164 -11.41 -5.42 1.04
CA GLU A 164 -12.74 -4.98 0.63
C GLU A 164 -13.19 -3.72 1.39
N LEU A 165 -13.01 -3.68 2.71
CA LEU A 165 -13.30 -2.50 3.53
C LEU A 165 -12.43 -1.31 3.12
N LYS A 166 -11.11 -1.52 3.00
CA LYS A 166 -10.18 -0.46 2.58
C LYS A 166 -10.57 0.12 1.23
N GLN A 167 -10.88 -0.75 0.25
CA GLN A 167 -11.27 -0.33 -1.08
C GLN A 167 -12.61 0.42 -1.06
N SER A 168 -13.63 -0.13 -0.39
CA SER A 168 -14.95 0.48 -0.31
C SER A 168 -14.90 1.86 0.36
N THR A 169 -14.24 1.96 1.52
CA THR A 169 -14.07 3.23 2.23
C THR A 169 -13.28 4.25 1.40
N ALA A 170 -12.23 3.83 0.69
CA ALA A 170 -11.46 4.74 -0.17
C ALA A 170 -12.31 5.28 -1.33
N ILE A 171 -13.07 4.42 -2.01
CA ILE A 171 -13.96 4.81 -3.11
C ILE A 171 -15.02 5.78 -2.59
N GLN A 172 -15.71 5.45 -1.50
CA GLN A 172 -16.76 6.30 -0.95
C GLN A 172 -16.20 7.66 -0.48
N LYS A 173 -15.02 7.69 0.15
CA LYS A 173 -14.36 8.94 0.56
C LYS A 173 -14.06 9.81 -0.67
N GLN A 174 -13.51 9.23 -1.72
CA GLN A 174 -13.18 9.95 -2.96
C GLN A 174 -14.44 10.48 -3.64
N GLU A 175 -15.45 9.63 -3.85
CA GLU A 175 -16.73 10.03 -4.47
C GLU A 175 -17.41 11.14 -3.69
N TYR A 176 -17.39 11.04 -2.36
CA TYR A 176 -17.94 12.07 -1.48
C TYR A 176 -17.21 13.40 -1.64
N GLN A 177 -15.88 13.39 -1.60
CA GLN A 177 -15.06 14.58 -1.78
C GLN A 177 -15.29 15.25 -3.15
N GLU A 178 -15.27 14.47 -4.23
CA GLU A 178 -15.53 14.96 -5.58
C GLU A 178 -16.94 15.58 -5.70
N TRP A 179 -17.94 14.92 -5.11
CA TRP A 179 -19.32 15.41 -5.12
C TRP A 179 -19.46 16.72 -4.34
N VAL A 180 -18.86 16.82 -3.15
CA VAL A 180 -18.87 18.02 -2.29
C VAL A 180 -18.25 19.21 -3.03
N ILE A 181 -17.07 19.05 -3.62
CA ILE A 181 -16.38 20.11 -4.37
C ILE A 181 -17.21 20.57 -5.56
N LYS A 182 -17.78 19.63 -6.31
CA LYS A 182 -18.63 19.94 -7.47
C LYS A 182 -19.88 20.71 -7.07
N LEU A 183 -20.57 20.26 -6.01
CA LEU A 183 -21.76 20.93 -5.49
C LEU A 183 -21.46 22.38 -5.09
N HIS A 184 -20.34 22.60 -4.41
CA HIS A 184 -19.91 23.93 -4.01
C HIS A 184 -19.58 24.83 -5.21
N HIS A 185 -18.93 24.29 -6.24
CA HIS A 185 -18.67 25.03 -7.48
C HIS A 185 -19.97 25.45 -8.19
N ASP A 186 -20.94 24.53 -8.29
CA ASP A 186 -22.24 24.78 -8.91
C ASP A 186 -23.04 25.86 -8.16
N LEU A 187 -22.94 25.92 -6.82
CA LEU A 187 -23.57 26.95 -6.00
C LEU A 187 -22.90 28.33 -6.13
N LYS A 188 -21.57 28.38 -6.29
CA LYS A 188 -20.83 29.66 -6.48
C LYS A 188 -20.97 30.22 -7.90
N ASN A 189 -21.26 29.40 -8.91
CA ASN A 189 -21.39 29.81 -10.32
C ASN A 189 -22.75 29.46 -10.98
N PRO A 190 -23.87 30.07 -10.53
CA PRO A 190 -25.21 29.72 -11.02
C PRO A 190 -25.46 30.01 -12.52
N ASN A 191 -24.62 30.82 -13.17
CA ASN A 191 -24.76 31.18 -14.59
C ASN A 191 -24.13 30.18 -15.59
N ASN A 192 -23.44 29.13 -15.14
CA ASN A 192 -22.79 28.15 -16.04
C ASN A 192 -23.46 26.76 -16.03
N SER A 193 -24.52 26.55 -15.25
CA SER A 193 -25.16 25.25 -15.09
C SER A 193 -26.66 25.31 -15.29
N SER A 194 -27.09 25.53 -16.53
CA SER A 194 -28.43 25.14 -16.99
C SER A 194 -28.47 23.61 -17.20
N ILE A 195 -28.09 22.85 -16.17
CA ILE A 195 -28.24 21.39 -16.12
C ILE A 195 -28.82 21.07 -14.75
N ARG A 196 -30.14 20.85 -14.78
CA ARG A 196 -30.94 20.33 -13.69
C ARG A 196 -30.15 19.21 -13.00
N LEU A 197 -29.94 19.34 -11.68
CA LEU A 197 -29.65 18.23 -10.78
C LEU A 197 -30.85 17.26 -10.82
N SER A 198 -30.96 16.53 -11.93
CA SER A 198 -31.85 15.40 -12.05
C SER A 198 -31.28 14.33 -11.15
N LYS A 199 -32.08 13.90 -10.17
CA LYS A 199 -31.85 12.78 -9.25
C LYS A 199 -31.37 11.47 -9.93
N ARG A 200 -31.31 11.44 -11.26
CA ARG A 200 -30.93 10.30 -12.11
C ARG A 200 -29.41 10.03 -12.17
N SER A 201 -28.55 11.01 -11.88
CA SER A 201 -27.09 10.80 -11.91
C SER A 201 -26.54 10.07 -10.68
N VAL A 202 -27.26 10.13 -9.55
CA VAL A 202 -26.87 9.48 -8.28
C VAL A 202 -27.21 7.98 -8.28
N TRP A 203 -28.13 7.53 -9.14
CA TRP A 203 -28.65 6.15 -9.14
C TRP A 203 -27.95 5.19 -10.11
N ASN A 204 -27.23 5.68 -11.13
CA ASN A 204 -26.58 4.81 -12.12
C ASN A 204 -25.34 4.06 -11.61
N MET A 205 -24.94 4.27 -10.35
CA MET A 205 -23.81 3.56 -9.74
C MET A 205 -24.21 2.23 -9.08
N LYS A 206 -25.51 2.01 -8.86
CA LYS A 206 -26.05 0.75 -8.32
C LYS A 206 -26.19 -0.37 -9.36
N GLU A 207 -25.98 -0.10 -10.65
CA GLU A 207 -26.32 -1.04 -11.74
C GLU A 207 -25.09 -1.61 -12.48
N LYS A 208 -23.89 -1.45 -11.89
CA LYS A 208 -22.65 -2.10 -12.36
C LYS A 208 -21.93 -2.84 -11.22
N ARG A 209 -22.60 -3.81 -10.60
CA ARG A 209 -21.98 -5.00 -10.00
C ARG A 209 -22.95 -6.16 -10.12
#